data_AF-A0A090XAM4-F1
#
_entry.id   AF-A0A090XAM4-F1
#
_cell.length_a   1.000
_cell.length_b   1.000
_cell.length_c   1.000
_cell.angle_alpha   90.00
_cell.angle_beta   90.00
_cell.angle_gamma   90.00
#
_symmetry.space_group_name_H-M   'P 1'
#
loop_
_entity.id
_entity.type
_entity.pdbx_description
1 polymer ?
#
loop_
_entity_poly.entity_id
_entity_poly.type
_entity_poly.pdbx_seq_one_letter_code
_entity_poly.pdbx_strand_id
1 'polypeptide(L)'
;PGAAAPVVNECEGDYSFDGRKGLLEWQLPGHRCLQQERQHGVLRPGGSPTTSTPVTVSFVSKTLYCGMRVLDVVSVDDEAPVKHSLNTYLIVEKYEVV
;
A
#
# COMPACT_ATOMS: atom_id res chain seq x y z
N PRO A 1 -10.22 30.83 0.63
CA PRO A 1 -11.08 29.83 1.31
C PRO A 1 -10.27 28.56 1.59
N GLY A 2 -9.75 28.42 2.81
CA GLY A 2 -8.87 27.30 3.19
C GLY A 2 -9.65 26.00 3.27
N ALA A 3 -9.10 24.93 2.71
CA ALA A 3 -9.63 23.58 2.89
C ALA A 3 -9.76 23.31 4.39
N ALA A 4 -10.98 22.96 4.83
CA ALA A 4 -11.22 22.64 6.23
C ALA A 4 -10.32 21.46 6.63
N ALA A 5 -9.76 21.51 7.84
CA ALA A 5 -8.94 20.42 8.35
C ALA A 5 -9.74 19.10 8.30
N PRO A 6 -9.09 17.97 7.93
CA PRO A 6 -9.76 16.68 7.81
C PRO A 6 -10.31 16.25 9.17
N VAL A 7 -11.49 15.63 9.15
CA VAL A 7 -12.10 15.04 10.36
C VAL A 7 -11.70 13.57 10.42
N VAL A 8 -10.95 13.22 11.45
CA VAL A 8 -10.53 11.86 11.78
C VAL A 8 -11.36 11.41 12.98
N ASN A 9 -12.17 10.37 12.82
CA ASN A 9 -13.00 9.83 13.91
C ASN A 9 -12.34 8.58 14.52
N GLU A 10 -12.53 7.45 13.86
CA GLU A 10 -11.90 6.19 14.20
C GLU A 10 -10.82 5.94 13.15
N CYS A 11 -9.56 5.86 13.58
CA CYS A 11 -8.42 5.69 12.69
C CYS A 11 -7.43 4.75 13.37
N GLU A 12 -7.33 3.53 12.85
CA GLU A 12 -6.20 2.67 13.19
C GLU A 12 -4.93 3.18 12.48
N GLY A 13 -3.78 3.11 13.14
CA GLY A 13 -2.51 3.58 12.55
C GLY A 13 -2.31 5.10 12.62
N ASP A 14 -1.37 5.59 11.83
CA ASP A 14 -0.92 6.98 11.83
C ASP A 14 -1.47 7.73 10.62
N TYR A 15 -1.64 9.05 10.74
CA TYR A 15 -2.06 9.88 9.63
C TYR A 15 -1.27 11.19 9.57
N SER A 16 -1.10 11.71 8.35
CA SER A 16 -0.42 12.98 8.09
C SER A 16 -1.24 13.80 7.11
N PHE A 17 -1.46 15.08 7.44
CA PHE A 17 -2.19 16.00 6.56
C PHE A 17 -1.24 17.05 5.98
N ASP A 18 -1.07 17.02 4.66
CA ASP A 18 -0.37 18.07 3.91
C ASP A 18 -1.39 19.10 3.41
N GLY A 19 -1.60 20.15 4.21
CA GLY A 19 -2.53 21.24 3.88
C GLY A 19 -2.15 22.06 2.64
N ARG A 20 -0.90 21.99 2.15
CA ARG A 20 -0.50 22.65 0.89
C ARG A 20 -0.98 21.88 -0.33
N LYS A 21 -0.98 20.54 -0.21
CA LYS A 21 -1.48 19.64 -1.26
C LYS A 21 -2.95 19.27 -1.09
N GLY A 22 -3.54 19.57 0.05
CA GLY A 22 -4.89 19.11 0.42
C GLY A 22 -4.94 17.59 0.56
N LEU A 23 -3.82 16.94 0.89
CA LEU A 23 -3.68 15.49 0.90
C LEU A 23 -3.67 14.98 2.35
N LEU A 24 -4.54 14.02 2.65
CA LEU A 24 -4.52 13.25 3.88
C LEU A 24 -3.91 11.87 3.59
N GLU A 25 -2.72 11.62 4.12
CA GLU A 25 -2.05 10.33 4.04
C GLU A 25 -2.40 9.50 5.27
N TRP A 26 -2.87 8.27 5.04
CA TRP A 26 -3.20 7.32 6.09
C TRP A 26 -2.25 6.12 6.01
N GLN A 27 -1.52 5.87 7.10
CA GLN A 27 -0.51 4.84 7.20
C GLN A 27 -0.97 3.74 8.15
N LEU A 28 -1.20 2.55 7.59
CA LEU A 28 -1.59 1.38 8.36
C LEU A 28 -0.41 0.39 8.49
N PRO A 29 -0.20 -0.21 9.68
CA PRO A 29 0.79 -1.27 9.84
C PRO A 29 0.40 -2.50 9.02
N GLY A 30 1.29 -2.98 8.15
CA GLY A 30 0.99 -4.01 7.15
C GLY A 30 0.45 -5.35 7.67
N HIS A 31 0.64 -5.66 8.97
CA HIS A 31 0.12 -6.89 9.56
C HIS A 31 -1.38 -6.84 9.92
N ARG A 32 -1.99 -5.65 10.00
CA ARG A 32 -3.39 -5.47 10.43
C ARG A 32 -4.37 -5.29 9.26
N CYS A 33 -3.98 -4.72 8.13
CA CYS A 33 -4.88 -4.47 6.99
C CYS A 33 -5.40 -5.74 6.30
N LEU A 34 -4.62 -6.82 6.35
CA LEU A 34 -4.87 -8.02 5.54
C LEU A 34 -5.63 -9.12 6.29
N GLN A 35 -5.84 -8.97 7.60
CA GLN A 35 -6.33 -10.05 8.45
C GLN A 35 -7.84 -10.04 8.67
N GLN A 36 -8.54 -8.93 8.38
CA GLN A 36 -9.96 -8.82 8.70
C GLN A 36 -10.73 -8.02 7.66
N GLU A 37 -11.87 -8.55 7.25
CA GLU A 37 -12.91 -7.85 6.47
C GLU A 37 -13.63 -6.83 7.38
N ARG A 38 -12.88 -5.86 7.92
CA ARG A 38 -13.37 -4.88 8.88
C ARG A 38 -13.04 -3.47 8.43
N GLN A 39 -13.89 -2.53 8.85
CA GLN A 39 -13.63 -1.12 8.68
C GLN A 39 -12.46 -0.73 9.59
N HIS A 40 -11.34 -0.32 8.99
CA HIS A 40 -10.14 0.12 9.71
C HIS A 40 -10.21 1.58 10.20
N GLY A 41 -11.23 2.31 9.75
CA GLY A 41 -11.45 3.68 10.16
C GLY A 41 -12.35 4.46 9.20
N VAL A 42 -12.73 5.67 9.63
CA VAL A 42 -13.49 6.63 8.83
C VAL A 42 -12.72 7.95 8.79
N LEU A 43 -12.19 8.26 7.60
CA LEU A 43 -11.51 9.52 7.31
C LEU A 43 -12.38 10.34 6.37
N ARG A 44 -12.63 11.61 6.74
CA ARG A 44 -13.32 12.56 5.87
C ARG A 44 -12.40 13.75 5.58
N PRO A 45 -11.82 13.85 4.38
CA PRO A 45 -11.19 15.10 3.97
C PRO A 45 -12.26 16.20 3.94
N GLY A 46 -11.88 17.42 4.34
CA GLY A 46 -12.82 18.55 4.33
C GLY A 46 -13.24 18.91 2.91
N GLY A 47 -14.53 18.76 2.57
CA GLY A 47 -15.04 19.04 1.22
C GLY A 47 -16.32 18.26 0.87
N SER A 48 -16.76 18.34 -0.39
CA SER A 48 -17.86 17.50 -0.90
C SER A 48 -17.35 16.08 -1.19
N PRO A 49 -18.21 15.04 -1.18
CA PRO A 49 -17.81 13.66 -1.47
C PRO A 49 -17.10 13.46 -2.82
N THR A 50 -17.39 14.35 -3.78
CA THR A 50 -16.78 14.35 -5.11
C THR A 50 -15.36 14.93 -5.15
N THR A 51 -14.92 15.58 -4.08
CA THR A 51 -13.56 16.18 -3.98
C THR A 51 -12.54 15.24 -3.35
N SER A 52 -12.99 14.11 -2.79
CA SER A 52 -12.15 13.12 -2.12
C SER A 52 -11.74 11.93 -3.01
N THR A 53 -12.00 12.02 -4.31
CA THR A 53 -11.74 10.97 -5.30
C THR A 53 -10.82 11.51 -6.40
N PRO A 54 -9.83 10.74 -6.87
CA PRO A 54 -9.57 9.34 -6.55
C PRO A 54 -8.83 9.16 -5.21
N VAL A 55 -9.11 8.05 -4.51
CA VAL A 55 -8.30 7.61 -3.36
C VAL A 55 -7.19 6.70 -3.88
N THR A 56 -5.93 7.09 -3.68
CA THR A 56 -4.77 6.30 -4.07
C THR A 56 -4.33 5.38 -2.93
N VAL A 57 -4.05 4.11 -3.25
CA VAL A 57 -3.49 3.14 -2.29
C VAL A 57 -2.07 2.78 -2.73
N SER A 58 -1.14 2.79 -1.78
CA SER A 58 0.26 2.41 -2.01
C SER A 58 0.74 1.46 -0.93
N PHE A 59 1.36 0.35 -1.33
CA PHE A 59 2.00 -0.60 -0.44
C PHE A 59 3.13 -1.35 -1.14
N VAL A 60 4.02 -1.94 -0.34
CA VAL A 60 5.07 -2.86 -0.80
C VAL A 60 4.94 -4.16 -0.02
N SER A 61 5.10 -5.29 -0.70
CA SER A 61 5.08 -6.62 -0.09
C SER A 61 6.28 -7.44 -0.55
N LYS A 62 6.83 -8.28 0.34
CA LYS A 62 7.83 -9.29 -0.04
C LYS A 62 7.21 -10.53 -0.68
N THR A 63 5.91 -10.71 -0.46
CA THR A 63 5.10 -11.78 -1.06
C THR A 63 4.58 -11.30 -2.41
N LEU A 64 4.92 -12.06 -3.45
CA LEU A 64 4.44 -11.81 -4.81
C LEU A 64 2.93 -12.08 -4.92
N TYR A 65 2.26 -11.35 -5.82
CA TYR A 65 0.84 -11.57 -6.12
C TYR A 65 0.61 -12.93 -6.79
N CYS A 66 1.41 -13.23 -7.82
CA CYS A 66 1.50 -14.56 -8.38
C CYS A 66 2.51 -15.39 -7.58
N GLY A 67 2.20 -16.66 -7.30
CA GLY A 67 3.08 -17.58 -6.56
C GLY A 67 4.33 -18.02 -7.33
N MET A 68 4.94 -17.12 -8.10
CA MET A 68 6.17 -17.36 -8.83
C MET A 68 7.32 -17.61 -7.86
N ARG A 69 8.15 -18.59 -8.19
CA ARG A 69 9.29 -19.02 -7.37
C ARG A 69 10.40 -19.52 -8.27
N VAL A 70 11.64 -19.20 -7.90
CA VAL A 70 12.81 -19.85 -8.49
C VAL A 70 12.90 -21.25 -7.88
N LEU A 71 13.03 -22.26 -8.74
CA LEU A 71 13.12 -23.65 -8.32
C LEU A 71 14.58 -24.06 -8.10
N ASP A 72 15.44 -23.75 -9.07
CA ASP A 72 16.87 -24.01 -8.99
C ASP A 72 17.64 -23.03 -9.89
N VAL A 73 18.94 -22.88 -9.63
CA VAL A 73 19.88 -22.13 -10.45
C VAL A 73 21.05 -23.05 -10.76
N VAL A 74 21.27 -23.35 -12.03
CA VAL A 74 22.29 -24.28 -12.49
C VAL A 74 23.28 -23.61 -13.43
N SER A 75 24.50 -24.12 -13.46
CA SER A 75 25.53 -23.77 -14.43
C SER A 75 25.14 -24.25 -15.83
N VAL A 76 25.49 -23.47 -16.87
CA VAL A 76 25.20 -23.84 -18.26
C VAL A 76 26.18 -24.88 -18.80
N ASP A 77 27.40 -24.91 -18.26
CA ASP A 77 28.49 -25.74 -18.78
C ASP A 77 28.36 -27.21 -18.34
N ASP A 78 27.86 -27.44 -17.12
CA ASP A 78 27.86 -28.75 -16.45
C ASP A 78 26.59 -29.05 -15.64
N GLU A 79 25.57 -28.19 -15.72
CA GLU A 79 24.30 -28.30 -14.95
C GLU A 79 24.48 -28.35 -13.42
N ALA A 80 25.67 -27.99 -12.92
CA ALA A 80 25.94 -28.02 -11.48
C ALA A 80 25.12 -26.95 -10.73
N PRO A 81 24.53 -27.28 -9.55
CA PRO A 81 23.78 -26.30 -8.76
C PRO A 81 24.65 -25.13 -8.27
N VAL A 82 24.10 -23.92 -8.36
CA VAL A 82 24.78 -22.67 -7.99
C VAL A 82 24.08 -22.03 -6.79
N LYS A 83 24.89 -21.63 -5.80
CA LYS A 83 24.39 -20.89 -4.63
C LYS A 83 23.82 -19.55 -5.07
N HIS A 84 22.57 -19.30 -4.70
CA HIS A 84 21.88 -18.06 -5.01
C HIS A 84 21.12 -17.53 -3.78
N SER A 85 20.66 -16.29 -3.88
CA SER A 85 19.76 -15.67 -2.93
C SER A 85 18.68 -14.93 -3.70
N LEU A 86 17.52 -14.72 -3.09
CA LEU A 86 16.35 -14.22 -3.79
C LEU A 86 15.70 -13.10 -2.97
N ASN A 87 15.47 -11.96 -3.63
CA ASN A 87 14.71 -10.84 -3.11
C ASN A 87 13.50 -10.61 -4.01
N THR A 88 12.30 -10.70 -3.46
CA THR A 88 11.04 -10.46 -4.15
C THR A 88 10.31 -9.26 -3.60
N TYR A 89 9.71 -8.49 -4.51
CA TYR A 89 8.92 -7.32 -4.18
C TYR A 89 7.69 -7.26 -5.08
N LEU A 90 6.55 -7.02 -4.46
CA LEU A 90 5.34 -6.53 -5.10
C LEU A 90 5.26 -5.03 -4.79
N ILE A 91 5.23 -4.20 -5.83
CA ILE A 91 5.20 -2.75 -5.73
C ILE A 91 3.97 -2.27 -6.48
N VAL A 92 3.19 -1.38 -5.86
CA VAL A 92 2.04 -0.75 -6.50
C VAL A 92 2.50 0.45 -7.31
N GLU A 93 2.22 0.45 -8.62
CA GLU A 93 2.44 1.62 -9.47
C GLU A 93 1.24 2.59 -9.41
N LYS A 94 0.05 2.09 -9.77
CA LYS A 94 -1.19 2.87 -9.75
C LYS A 94 -2.35 2.01 -9.25
N TYR A 95 -2.89 2.35 -8.09
CA TYR A 95 -4.09 1.73 -7.54
C TYR A 95 -5.00 2.83 -6.99
N GLU A 96 -6.15 3.01 -7.64
CA GLU A 96 -7.08 4.11 -7.37
C GLU A 96 -8.50 3.57 -7.19
N VAL A 97 -9.22 4.14 -6.24
CA VAL A 97 -10.67 3.97 -6.06
C VAL A 97 -11.35 5.23 -6.55
N VAL A 98 -12.29 5.08 -7.49
CA VAL A 98 -13.05 6.16 -8.16
C VAL A 98 -14.50 6.11 -7.73
#